data_AF-A0A6P8NBC6-F1
#
_entry.id   AF-A0A6P8NBC6-F1
#
_cell.length_a   1.000
_cell.length_b   1.000
_cell.length_c   1.000
_cell.angle_alpha   90.00
_cell.angle_beta   90.00
_cell.angle_gamma   90.00
#
_symmetry.space_group_name_H-M   'P 1'
#
loop_
_entity.id
_entity.type
_entity.pdbx_description
1 polymer ?
#
loop_
_entity_poly.entity_id
_entity_poly.type
_entity_poly.pdbx_seq_one_letter_code
_entity_poly.pdbx_strand_id
1 'polypeptide(L)'
;MNNMSNYDNTGKKVNEMRPLNLPPVKYQNALLINVRSPKSSSQFGKFDNLKSEIDTIGMLEPVAASVSAFNPKTDSLHASMRPIIMLAQCFSLFPVSGINNSDASYLRFTWRSPKFVYCAMSIFGSSIMTIFNILRIVTTGVNSTKMTTFVFNGTNLIASLLFLKLSIQWPCLMVTWEKLEKELSHRHRKISRITLATKFSIVTIVVMMIALVEHGLSIIHGYIQAKECALYKAEEDILGVYFQMQFPQIFSRIQYSLWKGVLVDICNILSTFSWNFVDLFLILISIALTDQFRQLNSRLNSIRGKHHFIVKAMPEWWWAEARSEYNHLATLTRQLDSHISVMVLLSFATDLYFICIQLLFSFTPMRGIIEKIYFGFSFGFLLARTTVVSLCAATIHDESLLPAPILYSVSGSSFSTEVMRFLAQVTTDNICLTGMKFFSVTRSLVLTVAGTIVTYELVLVQFNTTQQSEVSNSTLCEVK
;
A
#
# COMPACT_ATOMS: atom_id res chain seq x y z
N MET A 1 -3.60 34.22 -51.80
CA MET A 1 -5.08 34.34 -51.77
C MET A 1 -5.51 33.89 -50.38
N ASN A 2 -5.49 34.80 -49.41
CA ASN A 2 -6.64 35.62 -48.94
C ASN A 2 -7.75 34.72 -48.39
N ASN A 3 -8.25 34.84 -47.14
CA ASN A 3 -8.09 35.91 -46.16
C ASN A 3 -8.61 35.44 -44.77
N MET A 4 -7.89 35.87 -43.71
CA MET A 4 -8.34 36.48 -42.43
C MET A 4 -9.34 35.74 -41.52
N SER A 5 -8.95 35.37 -40.28
CA SER A 5 -8.86 36.17 -39.02
C SER A 5 -10.19 36.17 -38.24
N ASN A 6 -10.30 36.13 -36.92
CA ASN A 6 -9.48 36.65 -35.83
C ASN A 6 -10.11 36.13 -34.51
N TYR A 7 -9.34 35.95 -33.44
CA TYR A 7 -9.55 36.60 -32.13
C TYR A 7 -8.66 35.97 -31.06
N ASP A 8 -7.56 36.67 -30.80
CA ASP A 8 -6.70 36.53 -29.65
C ASP A 8 -6.68 37.91 -28.97
N ASN A 9 -7.37 38.07 -27.84
CA ASN A 9 -7.16 39.20 -26.93
C ASN A 9 -7.93 38.99 -25.63
N THR A 10 -7.23 38.75 -24.51
CA THR A 10 -7.34 39.56 -23.26
C THR A 10 -6.51 38.92 -22.15
N GLY A 11 -5.21 39.18 -22.18
CA GLY A 11 -4.41 39.32 -20.96
C GLY A 11 -4.48 40.78 -20.50
N LYS A 12 -4.52 40.99 -19.17
CA LYS A 12 -4.57 42.27 -18.41
C LYS A 12 -5.97 42.83 -18.11
N LYS A 13 -6.49 42.45 -16.93
CA LYS A 13 -7.19 43.32 -15.97
C LYS A 13 -7.38 42.59 -14.64
N VAL A 14 -6.30 42.46 -13.87
CA VAL A 14 -6.36 42.11 -12.44
C VAL A 14 -5.45 43.09 -11.73
N ASN A 15 -6.02 44.21 -11.31
CA ASN A 15 -5.51 45.14 -10.30
C ASN A 15 -6.54 46.26 -10.19
N GLU A 16 -7.46 46.14 -9.24
CA GLU A 16 -8.17 47.22 -8.53
C GLU A 16 -9.47 46.64 -7.94
N MET A 17 -9.41 46.18 -6.70
CA MET A 17 -10.60 46.21 -5.82
C MET A 17 -10.15 46.49 -4.39
N ARG A 18 -10.66 47.62 -3.88
CA ARG A 18 -10.41 48.28 -2.61
C ARG A 18 -11.23 47.59 -1.50
N PRO A 19 -10.73 47.41 -0.26
CA PRO A 19 -11.51 46.79 0.81
C PRO A 19 -12.59 47.73 1.37
N LEU A 20 -13.79 47.18 1.59
CA LEU A 20 -14.94 47.82 2.22
C LEU A 20 -14.70 48.01 3.72
N ASN A 21 -14.78 49.26 4.19
CA ASN A 21 -14.82 49.64 5.61
C ASN A 21 -16.23 49.40 6.18
N LEU A 22 -16.35 48.55 7.20
CA LEU A 22 -17.53 48.50 8.09
C LEU A 22 -17.19 49.16 9.44
N PRO A 23 -18.09 49.97 10.03
CA PRO A 23 -17.85 50.63 11.31
C PRO A 23 -18.10 49.69 12.51
N PRO A 24 -17.44 49.92 13.66
CA PRO A 24 -17.60 49.08 14.85
C PRO A 24 -18.87 49.46 15.63
N VAL A 25 -19.73 48.48 15.89
CA VAL A 25 -20.89 48.63 16.79
C VAL A 25 -20.43 48.50 18.24
N LYS A 26 -20.59 49.58 19.01
CA LYS A 26 -20.42 49.61 20.47
C LYS A 26 -21.64 48.97 21.14
N TYR A 27 -21.43 47.99 22.01
CA TYR A 27 -22.45 47.55 22.97
C TYR A 27 -22.36 48.42 24.23
N GLN A 28 -23.49 49.04 24.59
CA GLN A 28 -23.66 49.86 25.78
C GLN A 28 -24.59 49.14 26.78
N ASN A 29 -24.27 49.33 28.06
CA ASN A 29 -24.80 48.64 29.24
C ASN A 29 -26.29 48.90 29.57
N ALA A 30 -26.81 47.92 30.33
CA ALA A 30 -27.77 48.02 31.43
C ALA A 30 -29.27 48.03 31.14
N LEU A 31 -29.99 47.08 31.77
CA LEU A 31 -30.98 47.39 32.81
C LEU A 31 -31.36 46.13 33.62
N LEU A 32 -30.95 46.15 34.90
CA LEU A 32 -31.41 45.27 35.96
C LEU A 32 -32.77 45.80 36.46
N ILE A 33 -33.81 44.95 36.45
CA ILE A 33 -35.07 45.26 37.13
C ILE A 33 -35.29 44.22 38.22
N ASN A 34 -35.30 44.72 39.45
CA ASN A 34 -35.54 44.01 40.69
C ASN A 34 -37.01 44.22 41.08
N VAL A 35 -37.83 43.16 41.16
CA VAL A 35 -39.20 43.26 41.67
C VAL A 35 -39.43 42.22 42.76
N ARG A 36 -39.81 42.76 43.93
CA ARG A 36 -40.10 42.10 45.19
C ARG A 36 -41.57 41.61 45.19
N SER A 37 -41.77 40.40 45.71
CA SER A 37 -43.06 39.71 45.94
C SER A 37 -44.01 40.46 46.88
N PRO A 38 -45.33 40.15 46.83
CA PRO A 38 -46.11 39.92 48.03
C PRO A 38 -46.71 38.50 48.11
N LYS A 39 -46.97 38.09 49.36
CA LYS A 39 -47.41 36.77 49.85
C LYS A 39 -48.90 36.50 49.61
N SER A 40 -49.27 35.22 49.38
CA SER A 40 -50.54 34.66 49.89
C SER A 40 -50.50 33.13 50.02
N SER A 41 -50.56 32.68 51.28
CA SER A 41 -51.31 31.53 51.84
C SER A 41 -51.53 30.23 51.04
N SER A 42 -50.92 29.18 51.59
CA SER A 42 -51.50 27.89 52.03
C SER A 42 -52.05 26.88 51.02
N GLN A 43 -51.63 25.63 51.27
CA GLN A 43 -52.10 24.33 50.79
C GLN A 43 -51.56 23.90 49.42
N PHE A 44 -50.42 23.20 49.42
CA PHE A 44 -50.17 21.97 48.64
C PHE A 44 -48.76 21.40 48.96
N GLY A 45 -48.45 21.23 50.26
CA GLY A 45 -47.20 20.61 50.70
C GLY A 45 -47.26 19.09 50.66
N LYS A 46 -47.32 18.49 49.45
CA LYS A 46 -47.10 17.03 49.28
C LYS A 46 -46.81 16.54 47.85
N PHE A 47 -46.43 17.41 46.91
CA PHE A 47 -46.02 17.00 45.55
C PHE A 47 -44.63 17.48 45.10
N ASP A 48 -43.90 18.27 45.90
CA ASP A 48 -42.60 18.81 45.52
C ASP A 48 -41.39 17.90 45.84
N ASN A 49 -41.59 16.84 46.63
CA ASN A 49 -40.51 15.89 46.95
C ASN A 49 -40.29 14.81 45.88
N LEU A 50 -41.11 14.76 44.82
CA LEU A 50 -40.88 13.83 43.69
C LEU A 50 -40.16 14.51 42.51
N LYS A 51 -40.02 15.84 42.53
CA LYS A 51 -39.37 16.61 41.45
C LYS A 51 -37.88 16.86 41.73
N SER A 52 -37.47 16.88 43.00
CA SER A 52 -36.04 16.99 43.38
C SER A 52 -35.25 15.69 43.19
N GLU A 53 -35.91 14.53 43.04
CA GLU A 53 -35.24 13.25 42.73
C GLU A 53 -35.09 12.98 41.23
N ILE A 54 -35.73 13.76 40.36
CA ILE A 54 -35.63 13.62 38.89
C ILE A 54 -34.64 14.62 38.28
N ASP A 55 -34.41 15.78 38.92
CA ASP A 55 -33.47 16.80 38.44
C ASP A 55 -32.04 16.67 39.04
N THR A 56 -31.77 15.63 39.82
CA THR A 56 -30.44 15.37 40.41
C THR A 56 -29.88 13.98 40.08
N ILE A 57 -30.28 13.39 38.95
CA ILE A 57 -29.64 12.19 38.38
C ILE A 57 -28.93 12.59 37.10
N GLY A 58 -27.64 12.89 37.24
CA GLY A 58 -26.67 12.71 36.17
C GLY A 58 -26.64 13.79 35.09
N MET A 59 -26.33 15.03 35.47
CA MET A 59 -25.25 15.71 34.74
C MET A 59 -23.98 14.87 34.97
N LEU A 60 -23.86 13.76 34.23
CA LEU A 60 -22.56 13.21 33.96
C LEU A 60 -21.82 14.36 33.27
N GLU A 61 -20.86 14.94 33.99
CA GLU A 61 -19.67 15.45 33.33
C GLU A 61 -19.39 14.53 32.15
N PRO A 62 -19.16 15.05 30.93
CA PRO A 62 -18.73 14.18 29.86
C PRO A 62 -17.53 13.46 30.44
N VAL A 63 -17.67 12.13 30.63
CA VAL A 63 -16.55 11.29 31.04
C VAL A 63 -15.50 11.68 30.04
N ALA A 64 -14.49 12.41 30.52
CA ALA A 64 -13.33 12.71 29.75
C ALA A 64 -12.71 11.33 29.56
N ALA A 65 -13.17 10.63 28.52
CA ALA A 65 -12.41 9.59 27.89
C ALA A 65 -11.06 10.27 27.73
N SER A 66 -10.06 9.78 28.44
CA SER A 66 -8.72 10.30 28.38
C SER A 66 -8.30 10.18 26.91
N VAL A 67 -8.55 11.24 26.15
CA VAL A 67 -8.09 11.39 24.78
C VAL A 67 -6.59 11.48 24.97
N SER A 68 -5.90 10.35 24.88
CA SER A 68 -4.46 10.38 24.79
C SER A 68 -4.15 11.22 23.56
N ALA A 69 -3.62 12.42 23.82
CA ALA A 69 -3.32 13.38 22.78
C ALA A 69 -2.50 12.68 21.69
N PHE A 70 -2.86 12.88 20.43
CA PHE A 70 -2.05 12.42 19.30
C PHE A 70 -0.60 12.77 19.55
N ASN A 71 0.26 11.75 19.65
CA ASN A 71 1.69 11.96 19.81
C ASN A 71 2.33 11.73 18.43
N PRO A 72 2.67 12.80 17.69
CA PRO A 72 3.26 12.67 16.35
C PRO A 72 4.53 11.81 16.35
N LYS A 73 5.22 11.72 17.49
CA LYS A 73 6.45 10.94 17.66
C LYS A 73 6.25 9.44 17.60
N THR A 74 5.06 8.94 17.93
CA THR A 74 4.75 7.50 18.06
C THR A 74 3.58 7.06 17.18
N ASP A 75 2.68 7.98 16.85
CA ASP A 75 1.38 7.66 16.23
C ASP A 75 1.29 8.00 14.75
N SER A 76 2.20 8.85 14.24
CA SER A 76 2.19 9.24 12.83
C SER A 76 2.60 8.09 11.91
N LEU A 77 2.19 8.17 10.64
CA LEU A 77 2.70 7.30 9.58
C LEU A 77 4.24 7.37 9.53
N HIS A 78 4.82 8.57 9.62
CA HIS A 78 6.26 8.76 9.61
C HIS A 78 6.94 7.98 10.74
N ALA A 79 6.45 8.12 11.98
CA ALA A 79 6.97 7.38 13.12
C ALA A 79 6.85 5.86 12.93
N SER A 80 5.72 5.39 12.41
CA SER A 80 5.44 3.98 12.14
C SER A 80 6.31 3.41 11.03
N MET A 81 6.68 4.21 10.03
CA MET A 81 7.51 3.82 8.88
C MET A 81 9.02 3.86 9.16
N ARG A 82 9.47 4.49 10.26
CA ARG A 82 10.91 4.63 10.58
C ARG A 82 11.70 3.31 10.48
N PRO A 83 11.34 2.23 11.20
CA PRO A 83 12.11 0.98 11.15
C PRO A 83 12.04 0.31 9.77
N ILE A 84 10.96 0.51 9.02
CA ILE A 84 10.76 -0.04 7.68
C ILE A 84 11.66 0.66 6.66
N ILE A 85 11.75 1.99 6.71
CA ILE A 85 12.64 2.74 5.82
C ILE A 85 14.10 2.46 6.18
N MET A 86 14.43 2.29 7.46
CA MET A 86 15.78 1.85 7.86
C MET A 86 16.12 0.47 7.28
N LEU A 87 15.18 -0.47 7.32
CA LEU A 87 15.36 -1.78 6.70
C LEU A 87 15.54 -1.69 5.17
N ALA A 88 14.74 -0.86 4.50
CA ALA A 88 14.87 -0.60 3.06
C ALA A 88 16.28 -0.10 2.69
N GLN A 89 16.86 0.74 3.55
CA GLN A 89 18.19 1.31 3.34
C GLN A 89 19.30 0.27 3.47
N CYS A 90 19.12 -0.77 4.28
CA CYS A 90 20.04 -1.92 4.31
C CYS A 90 20.08 -2.63 2.94
N PHE A 91 18.93 -2.70 2.27
CA PHE A 91 18.79 -3.28 0.94
C PHE A 91 18.99 -2.29 -0.21
N SER A 92 19.67 -1.16 0.06
CA SER A 92 20.01 -0.11 -0.92
C SER A 92 18.80 0.61 -1.54
N LEU A 93 17.62 0.48 -0.92
CA LEU A 93 16.40 1.15 -1.33
C LEU A 93 16.13 2.40 -0.49
N PHE A 94 15.31 3.28 -1.06
CA PHE A 94 14.69 4.41 -0.36
C PHE A 94 15.69 5.34 0.39
N PRO A 95 16.62 6.01 -0.32
CA PRO A 95 17.72 6.77 0.29
C PRO A 95 17.29 8.14 0.87
N VAL A 96 16.36 8.14 1.83
CA VAL A 96 15.89 9.34 2.55
C VAL A 96 16.70 9.60 3.82
N SER A 97 17.00 10.87 4.08
CA SER A 97 17.68 11.34 5.28
C SER A 97 16.68 11.94 6.29
N GLY A 98 17.07 11.99 7.57
CA GLY A 98 16.26 12.63 8.62
C GLY A 98 15.18 11.75 9.25
N ILE A 99 15.17 10.44 8.99
CA ILE A 99 14.12 9.50 9.41
C ILE A 99 13.98 9.40 10.94
N ASN A 100 15.08 9.48 11.68
CA ASN A 100 15.08 9.32 13.14
C ASN A 100 14.52 10.56 13.89
N ASN A 101 14.22 11.65 13.18
CA ASN A 101 13.63 12.83 13.78
C ASN A 101 12.14 12.67 14.02
N SER A 102 11.64 13.42 15.01
CA SER A 102 10.28 13.30 15.53
C SER A 102 9.14 13.63 14.55
N ASP A 103 9.38 14.47 13.55
CA ASP A 103 8.37 15.02 12.62
C ASP A 103 8.82 14.82 11.16
N ALA A 104 7.87 14.65 10.23
CA ALA A 104 8.12 14.43 8.81
C ALA A 104 8.82 15.62 8.13
N SER A 105 8.72 16.84 8.68
CA SER A 105 9.40 18.05 8.18
C SER A 105 10.92 17.95 8.12
N TYR A 106 11.52 17.02 8.88
CA TYR A 106 12.96 16.76 8.86
C TYR A 106 13.38 15.77 7.77
N LEU A 107 12.44 15.13 7.08
CA LEU A 107 12.75 14.26 5.95
C LEU A 107 13.34 15.10 4.82
N ARG A 108 14.47 14.65 4.29
CA ARG A 108 15.15 15.31 3.16
C ARG A 108 15.80 14.28 2.26
N PHE A 109 15.78 14.54 0.97
CA PHE A 109 16.60 13.82 0.01
C PHE A 109 17.84 14.66 -0.32
N THR A 110 19.01 14.02 -0.37
CA THR A 110 20.27 14.69 -0.71
C THR A 110 21.15 13.79 -1.57
N TRP A 111 21.56 14.30 -2.73
CA TRP A 111 22.42 13.61 -3.70
C TRP A 111 23.82 13.27 -3.17
N ARG A 112 24.30 13.99 -2.15
CA ARG A 112 25.62 13.74 -1.53
C ARG A 112 25.57 12.82 -0.31
N SER A 113 24.43 12.17 -0.04
CA SER A 113 24.33 11.25 1.09
C SER A 113 25.00 9.90 0.80
N PRO A 114 25.65 9.26 1.80
CA PRO A 114 26.21 7.92 1.62
C PRO A 114 25.13 6.88 1.24
N LYS A 115 23.89 7.10 1.69
CA LYS A 115 22.73 6.27 1.33
C LYS A 115 22.42 6.34 -0.17
N PHE A 116 22.49 7.53 -0.76
CA PHE A 116 22.33 7.69 -2.19
C PHE A 116 23.46 7.01 -2.96
N VAL A 117 24.72 7.16 -2.52
CA VAL A 117 25.87 6.49 -3.16
C VAL A 117 25.68 4.98 -3.16
N TYR A 118 25.27 4.39 -2.02
CA TYR A 118 24.98 2.96 -1.93
C TYR A 118 23.84 2.52 -2.87
N CYS A 119 22.75 3.27 -2.91
CA CYS A 119 21.63 3.05 -3.84
C CYS A 119 22.08 3.11 -5.31
N ALA A 120 22.90 4.11 -5.66
CA ALA A 120 23.43 4.29 -7.01
C ALA A 120 24.37 3.14 -7.43
N MET A 121 25.21 2.64 -6.51
CA MET A 121 26.05 1.47 -6.75
C MET A 121 25.22 0.21 -7.01
N SER A 122 24.15 0.00 -6.24
CA SER A 122 23.24 -1.13 -6.49
C SER A 122 22.52 -1.00 -7.83
N ILE A 123 22.00 0.18 -8.18
CA ILE A 123 21.38 0.45 -9.49
C ILE A 123 22.36 0.13 -10.63
N PHE A 124 23.63 0.52 -10.48
CA PHE A 124 24.67 0.19 -11.46
C PHE A 124 24.89 -1.33 -11.58
N GLY A 125 24.98 -2.05 -10.47
CA GLY A 125 25.08 -3.52 -10.45
C GLY A 125 23.88 -4.20 -11.12
N SER A 126 22.66 -3.81 -10.77
CA SER A 126 21.43 -4.34 -11.38
C SER A 126 21.30 -3.97 -12.86
N SER A 127 21.82 -2.81 -13.27
CA SER A 127 21.90 -2.43 -14.69
C SER A 127 22.82 -3.37 -15.47
N ILE A 128 24.01 -3.64 -14.93
CA ILE A 128 24.94 -4.62 -15.53
C ILE A 128 24.25 -5.98 -15.66
N MET A 129 23.65 -6.48 -14.58
CA MET A 129 22.94 -7.77 -14.58
C MET A 129 21.85 -7.83 -15.65
N THR A 130 21.07 -6.75 -15.79
CA THR A 130 20.01 -6.64 -16.80
C THR A 130 20.57 -6.62 -18.22
N ILE A 131 21.63 -5.85 -18.48
CA ILE A 131 22.30 -5.78 -19.78
C ILE A 131 22.84 -7.15 -20.20
N PHE A 132 23.52 -7.87 -19.30
CA PHE A 132 24.02 -9.21 -19.59
C PHE A 132 22.89 -10.22 -19.87
N ASN A 133 21.75 -10.11 -19.19
CA ASN A 133 20.56 -10.90 -19.52
C ASN A 133 20.02 -10.60 -20.92
N ILE A 134 19.89 -9.32 -21.29
CA ILE A 134 19.47 -8.91 -22.64
C ILE A 134 20.44 -9.47 -23.69
N LEU A 135 21.73 -9.28 -23.48
CA LEU A 135 22.77 -9.78 -24.37
C LEU A 135 22.69 -11.30 -24.54
N ARG A 136 22.47 -12.06 -23.46
CA ARG A 136 22.29 -13.51 -23.51
C ARG A 136 21.08 -13.91 -24.33
N ILE A 137 19.94 -13.23 -24.16
CA ILE A 137 18.71 -13.48 -24.92
C ILE A 137 18.93 -13.21 -26.42
N VAL A 138 19.54 -12.07 -26.76
CA VAL A 138 19.80 -11.68 -28.15
C VAL A 138 20.73 -12.67 -28.84
N THR A 139 21.78 -13.15 -28.17
CA THR A 139 22.77 -14.04 -28.82
C THR A 139 22.37 -15.51 -28.84
N THR A 140 21.55 -15.98 -27.91
CA THR A 140 21.24 -17.41 -27.77
C THR A 140 19.76 -17.75 -27.94
N GLY A 141 18.93 -16.78 -28.31
CA GLY A 141 17.48 -16.92 -28.43
C GLY A 141 16.73 -16.90 -27.10
N VAL A 142 15.40 -16.73 -27.20
CA VAL A 142 14.47 -16.66 -26.06
C VAL A 142 14.14 -18.06 -25.53
N ASN A 143 14.10 -18.22 -24.21
CA ASN A 143 13.59 -19.40 -23.51
C ASN A 143 13.01 -18.93 -22.16
N SER A 144 12.01 -19.63 -21.62
CA SER A 144 11.36 -19.36 -20.33
C SER A 144 12.37 -19.09 -19.20
N THR A 145 13.40 -19.93 -19.03
CA THR A 145 14.43 -19.70 -17.98
C THR A 145 15.19 -18.39 -18.17
N LYS A 146 15.56 -18.04 -19.41
CA LYS A 146 16.28 -16.79 -19.71
C LYS A 146 15.36 -15.58 -19.54
N MET A 147 14.09 -15.72 -19.88
CA MET A 147 13.09 -14.69 -19.67
C MET A 147 12.87 -14.45 -18.18
N THR A 148 12.81 -15.51 -17.37
CA THR A 148 12.70 -15.40 -15.90
C THR A 148 13.84 -14.62 -15.29
N THR A 149 15.10 -14.90 -15.67
CA THR A 149 16.24 -14.14 -15.15
C THR A 149 16.25 -12.69 -15.66
N PHE A 150 15.82 -12.45 -16.89
CA PHE A 150 15.68 -11.09 -17.42
C PHE A 150 14.59 -10.29 -16.71
N VAL A 151 13.38 -10.84 -16.56
CA VAL A 151 12.27 -10.19 -15.87
C VAL A 151 12.66 -9.92 -14.42
N PHE A 152 13.25 -10.88 -13.71
CA PHE A 152 13.74 -10.68 -12.34
C PHE A 152 14.67 -9.48 -12.21
N ASN A 153 15.73 -9.41 -13.03
CA ASN A 153 16.72 -8.34 -12.92
C ASN A 153 16.17 -7.00 -13.42
N GLY A 154 15.38 -7.01 -14.50
CA GLY A 154 14.80 -5.82 -15.11
C GLY A 154 13.75 -5.17 -14.21
N THR A 155 12.84 -5.94 -13.62
CA THR A 155 11.82 -5.39 -12.71
C THR A 155 12.44 -4.86 -11.43
N ASN A 156 13.48 -5.52 -10.89
CA ASN A 156 14.21 -5.01 -9.73
C ASN A 156 14.98 -3.72 -10.03
N LEU A 157 15.61 -3.60 -11.20
CA LEU A 157 16.21 -2.33 -11.64
C LEU A 157 15.17 -1.21 -11.69
N ILE A 158 14.00 -1.48 -12.27
CA ILE A 158 12.89 -0.52 -12.32
C ILE A 158 12.43 -0.18 -10.89
N ALA A 159 12.28 -1.16 -10.00
CA ALA A 159 11.89 -0.96 -8.61
C ALA A 159 12.88 -0.04 -7.87
N SER A 160 14.18 -0.26 -8.00
CA SER A 160 15.22 0.60 -7.40
C SER A 160 15.12 2.04 -7.90
N LEU A 161 14.89 2.24 -9.22
CA LEU A 161 14.68 3.57 -9.80
C LEU A 161 13.39 4.24 -9.29
N LEU A 162 12.31 3.48 -9.12
CA LEU A 162 11.05 3.98 -8.57
C LEU A 162 11.19 4.38 -7.10
N PHE A 163 11.88 3.59 -6.28
CA PHE A 163 12.17 3.96 -4.89
C PHE A 163 13.10 5.18 -4.77
N LEU A 164 14.06 5.33 -5.69
CA LEU A 164 14.87 6.54 -5.78
C LEU A 164 13.99 7.76 -6.12
N LYS A 165 13.12 7.65 -7.13
CA LYS A 165 12.17 8.72 -7.47
C LYS A 165 11.25 9.05 -6.30
N LEU A 166 10.71 8.03 -5.64
CA LEU A 166 9.85 8.18 -4.48
C LEU A 166 10.60 8.90 -3.35
N SER A 167 11.87 8.58 -3.11
CA SER A 167 12.69 9.23 -2.07
C SER A 167 12.78 10.75 -2.21
N ILE A 168 12.73 11.26 -3.44
CA ILE A 168 12.75 12.70 -3.75
C ILE A 168 11.41 13.35 -3.38
N GLN A 169 10.29 12.66 -3.65
CA GLN A 169 8.93 13.17 -3.48
C GLN A 169 8.38 12.92 -2.06
N TRP A 170 8.93 11.92 -1.38
CA TRP A 170 8.49 11.42 -0.08
C TRP A 170 8.41 12.49 1.02
N PRO A 171 9.38 13.41 1.18
CA PRO A 171 9.28 14.44 2.22
C PRO A 171 8.02 15.30 2.12
N CYS A 172 7.67 15.75 0.91
CA CYS A 172 6.49 16.58 0.67
C CYS A 172 5.19 15.80 0.96
N LEU A 173 5.14 14.55 0.51
CA LEU A 173 4.01 13.66 0.74
C LEU A 173 3.79 13.40 2.24
N MET A 174 4.86 13.12 2.98
CA MET A 174 4.76 12.83 4.42
C MET A 174 4.37 14.05 5.25
N VAL A 175 4.81 15.26 4.89
CA VAL A 175 4.35 16.49 5.55
C VAL A 175 2.85 16.71 5.35
N THR A 176 2.36 16.48 4.12
CA THR A 176 0.92 16.58 3.81
C THR A 176 0.12 15.53 4.57
N TRP A 177 0.62 14.31 4.62
CA TRP A 177 0.02 13.21 5.36
C TRP A 177 -0.04 13.49 6.86
N GLU A 178 1.07 13.93 7.47
CA GLU A 178 1.13 14.22 8.90
C GLU A 178 0.20 15.38 9.29
N LYS A 179 0.04 16.38 8.41
CA LYS A 179 -0.94 17.45 8.61
C LYS A 179 -2.37 16.91 8.69
N LEU A 180 -2.72 16.00 7.78
CA LEU A 180 -4.03 15.34 7.79
C LEU A 180 -4.23 14.46 9.03
N GLU A 181 -3.20 13.71 9.46
CA GLU A 181 -3.25 12.92 10.68
C GLU A 181 -3.47 13.79 11.92
N LYS A 182 -2.80 14.94 12.02
CA LYS A 182 -2.99 15.92 13.11
C LYS A 182 -4.42 16.46 13.11
N GLU A 183 -4.97 16.80 11.95
CA GLU A 183 -6.32 17.34 11.79
C GLU A 183 -7.40 16.33 12.19
N LEU A 184 -7.30 15.07 11.73
CA LEU A 184 -8.26 14.01 12.06
C LEU A 184 -8.14 13.56 13.52
N SER A 185 -6.91 13.43 14.03
CA SER A 185 -6.67 12.92 15.37
C SER A 185 -7.14 13.88 16.46
N HIS A 186 -7.05 15.19 16.24
CA HIS A 186 -7.58 16.19 17.17
C HIS A 186 -9.09 16.03 17.37
N ARG A 187 -9.82 15.52 16.37
CA ARG A 187 -11.28 15.56 16.36
C ARG A 187 -11.93 14.28 16.86
N HIS A 188 -11.48 13.10 16.40
CA HIS A 188 -12.25 11.86 16.59
C HIS A 188 -11.40 10.60 16.78
N ARG A 189 -10.16 10.73 17.32
CA ARG A 189 -9.26 9.57 17.46
C ARG A 189 -9.85 8.49 18.36
N LYS A 190 -10.06 7.30 17.80
CA LYS A 190 -10.36 6.09 18.56
C LYS A 190 -9.06 5.31 18.75
N ILE A 191 -8.68 5.07 20.00
CA ILE A 191 -7.47 4.32 20.34
C ILE A 191 -7.66 2.86 19.90
N SER A 192 -6.89 2.42 18.92
CA SER A 192 -6.74 0.99 18.65
C SER A 192 -5.89 0.36 19.75
N ARG A 193 -6.22 -0.86 20.21
CA ARG A 193 -5.41 -1.61 21.19
C ARG A 193 -3.97 -1.85 20.71
N ILE A 194 -3.75 -1.85 19.39
CA ILE A 194 -2.44 -2.07 18.76
C ILE A 194 -2.11 -0.82 17.95
N THR A 195 -0.97 -0.18 18.25
CA THR A 195 -0.50 0.99 17.50
C THR A 195 -0.16 0.61 16.06
N LEU A 196 -0.29 1.57 15.13
CA LEU A 196 0.06 1.38 13.72
C LEU A 196 1.51 0.89 13.57
N ALA A 197 2.43 1.45 14.36
CA ALA A 197 3.84 1.05 14.41
C ALA A 197 4.05 -0.44 14.77
N THR A 198 3.29 -0.97 15.73
CA THR A 198 3.37 -2.39 16.10
C THR A 198 2.83 -3.28 14.98
N LYS A 199 1.70 -2.91 14.36
CA LYS A 199 1.17 -3.63 13.18
C LYS A 199 2.20 -3.67 12.05
N PHE A 200 2.82 -2.53 11.76
CA PHE A 200 3.82 -2.38 10.69
C PHE A 200 5.05 -3.23 10.97
N SER A 201 5.53 -3.21 12.22
CA SER A 201 6.68 -4.02 12.65
C SER A 201 6.40 -5.52 12.50
N ILE A 202 5.23 -5.99 12.94
CA ILE A 202 4.85 -7.41 12.81
C ILE A 202 4.78 -7.84 11.35
N VAL A 203 4.06 -7.10 10.50
CA VAL A 203 3.92 -7.42 9.06
C VAL A 203 5.29 -7.44 8.39
N THR A 204 6.14 -6.45 8.67
CA THR A 204 7.50 -6.37 8.13
C THR A 204 8.36 -7.56 8.56
N ILE A 205 8.39 -7.88 9.86
CA ILE A 205 9.19 -9.00 10.37
C ILE A 205 8.71 -10.31 9.74
N VAL A 206 7.41 -10.57 9.69
CA VAL A 206 6.86 -11.81 9.11
C VAL A 206 7.23 -11.95 7.65
N VAL A 207 6.95 -10.93 6.81
CA VAL A 207 7.22 -10.99 5.37
C VAL A 207 8.72 -11.14 5.09
N MET A 208 9.56 -10.36 5.77
CA MET A 208 11.00 -10.34 5.53
C MET A 208 11.71 -11.60 6.05
N MET A 209 11.22 -12.19 7.14
CA MET A 209 11.72 -13.48 7.62
C MET A 209 11.36 -14.62 6.66
N ILE A 210 10.13 -14.65 6.14
CA ILE A 210 9.75 -15.67 5.15
C ILE A 210 10.56 -15.48 3.86
N ALA A 211 10.77 -14.24 3.40
CA ALA A 211 11.62 -13.95 2.26
C ALA A 211 13.08 -14.41 2.46
N LEU A 212 13.63 -14.23 3.66
CA LEU A 212 14.97 -14.72 4.00
C LEU A 212 15.04 -16.25 3.96
N VAL A 213 14.03 -16.94 4.49
CA VAL A 213 13.95 -18.41 4.43
C VAL A 213 13.82 -18.89 2.99
N GLU A 214 12.97 -18.26 2.18
CA GLU A 214 12.80 -18.58 0.76
C GLU A 214 14.12 -18.45 0.00
N HIS A 215 14.82 -17.33 0.19
CA HIS A 215 16.10 -17.10 -0.44
C HIS A 215 17.17 -18.10 0.01
N GLY A 216 17.20 -18.42 1.30
CA GLY A 216 18.09 -19.46 1.85
C GLY A 216 17.83 -20.83 1.22
N LEU A 217 16.56 -21.22 1.06
CA LEU A 217 16.19 -22.46 0.38
C LEU A 217 16.58 -22.45 -1.10
N SER A 218 16.46 -21.29 -1.77
CA SER A 218 16.89 -21.11 -3.16
C SER A 218 18.39 -21.36 -3.34
N ILE A 219 19.21 -20.81 -2.43
CA ILE A 219 20.67 -21.05 -2.41
C ILE A 219 20.98 -22.53 -2.16
N ILE A 220 20.34 -23.14 -1.17
CA ILE A 220 20.54 -24.57 -0.84
C ILE A 220 20.20 -25.45 -2.03
N HIS A 221 19.05 -25.19 -2.67
CA HIS A 221 18.62 -25.92 -3.86
C HIS A 221 19.63 -25.78 -5.02
N GLY A 222 20.07 -24.55 -5.32
CA GLY A 222 21.08 -24.30 -6.34
C GLY A 222 22.43 -24.96 -6.03
N TYR A 223 22.85 -24.96 -4.76
CA TYR A 223 24.09 -25.61 -4.34
C TYR A 223 24.03 -27.14 -4.49
N ILE A 224 22.91 -27.77 -4.16
CA ILE A 224 22.72 -29.21 -4.33
C ILE A 224 22.80 -29.58 -5.82
N GLN A 225 22.13 -28.83 -6.70
CA GLN A 225 22.23 -29.04 -8.15
C GLN A 225 23.65 -28.87 -8.68
N ALA A 226 24.37 -27.85 -8.19
CA ALA A 226 25.76 -27.61 -8.57
C ALA A 226 26.67 -28.76 -8.13
N LYS A 227 26.48 -29.28 -6.91
CA LYS A 227 27.23 -30.43 -6.39
C LYS A 227 27.01 -31.69 -7.24
N GLU A 228 25.76 -31.99 -7.60
CA GLU A 228 25.45 -33.13 -8.47
C GLU A 228 26.09 -32.98 -9.85
N CYS A 229 26.08 -31.77 -10.42
CA CYS A 229 26.72 -31.48 -11.70
C CYS A 229 28.26 -31.59 -11.64
N ALA A 230 28.88 -31.07 -10.57
CA ALA A 230 30.32 -31.15 -10.35
C ALA A 230 30.79 -32.60 -10.21
N LEU A 231 30.05 -33.42 -9.46
CA LEU A 231 30.31 -34.86 -9.33
C LEU A 231 30.21 -35.59 -10.67
N TYR A 232 29.20 -35.27 -11.49
CA TYR A 232 29.04 -35.85 -12.82
C TYR A 232 30.18 -35.47 -13.78
N LYS A 233 30.69 -34.24 -13.71
CA LYS A 233 31.78 -33.74 -14.56
C LYS A 233 33.19 -34.01 -14.01
N ALA A 234 33.30 -34.62 -12.81
CA ALA A 234 34.55 -34.78 -12.08
C ALA A 234 35.31 -33.45 -11.84
N GLU A 235 34.56 -32.36 -11.60
CA GLU A 235 35.13 -31.05 -11.23
C GLU A 235 35.22 -30.91 -9.69
N GLU A 236 36.36 -30.47 -9.17
CA GLU A 236 36.56 -30.27 -7.72
C GLU A 236 35.99 -28.92 -7.23
N ASP A 237 35.93 -27.90 -8.09
CA ASP A 237 35.44 -26.56 -7.73
C ASP A 237 33.91 -26.45 -7.78
N ILE A 238 33.25 -26.99 -6.76
CA ILE A 238 31.78 -26.96 -6.62
C ILE A 238 31.24 -25.52 -6.59
N LEU A 239 31.98 -24.58 -5.97
CA LEU A 239 31.56 -23.17 -5.87
C LEU A 239 31.62 -22.48 -7.24
N GLY A 240 32.66 -22.76 -8.03
CA GLY A 240 32.75 -22.30 -9.42
C GLY A 240 31.58 -22.81 -10.26
N VAL A 241 31.27 -24.11 -10.16
CA VAL A 241 30.11 -24.71 -10.83
C VAL A 241 28.81 -24.03 -10.41
N TYR A 242 28.61 -23.79 -9.10
CA TYR A 242 27.44 -23.09 -8.57
C TYR A 242 27.26 -21.70 -9.19
N PHE A 243 28.30 -20.85 -9.15
CA PHE A 243 28.20 -19.49 -9.69
C PHE A 243 27.97 -19.48 -11.20
N GLN A 244 28.62 -20.38 -11.94
CA GLN A 244 28.44 -20.48 -13.39
C GLN A 244 27.02 -20.96 -13.77
N MET A 245 26.46 -21.89 -12.99
CA MET A 245 25.08 -22.38 -13.18
C MET A 245 24.02 -21.37 -12.76
N GLN A 246 24.25 -20.64 -11.67
CA GLN A 246 23.29 -19.67 -11.11
C GLN A 246 23.29 -18.34 -11.88
N PHE A 247 24.45 -17.91 -12.39
CA PHE A 247 24.61 -16.66 -13.12
C PHE A 247 25.23 -16.83 -14.52
N PRO A 248 24.65 -17.69 -15.38
CA PRO A 248 25.16 -17.96 -16.72
C PRO A 248 25.15 -16.73 -17.62
N GLN A 249 24.32 -15.71 -17.34
CA GLN A 249 24.36 -14.42 -18.03
C GLN A 249 25.69 -13.69 -17.88
N ILE A 250 26.38 -13.84 -16.75
CA ILE A 250 27.69 -13.24 -16.51
C ILE A 250 28.79 -14.21 -16.95
N PHE A 251 28.78 -15.42 -16.41
CA PHE A 251 29.93 -16.33 -16.50
C PHE A 251 30.05 -17.10 -17.82
N SER A 252 29.05 -17.04 -18.70
CA SER A 252 29.22 -17.51 -20.09
C SER A 252 30.12 -16.61 -20.93
N ARG A 253 30.35 -15.35 -20.49
CA ARG A 253 31.15 -14.36 -21.22
C ARG A 253 32.38 -13.90 -20.45
N ILE A 254 32.31 -13.91 -19.12
CA ILE A 254 33.39 -13.49 -18.24
C ILE A 254 33.94 -14.72 -17.52
N GLN A 255 35.26 -14.89 -17.56
CA GLN A 255 35.93 -15.95 -16.80
C GLN A 255 35.61 -15.82 -15.29
N TYR A 256 35.23 -16.96 -14.71
CA TYR A 256 34.92 -17.06 -13.30
C TYR A 256 36.13 -16.71 -12.42
N SER A 257 35.85 -16.03 -11.33
CA SER A 257 36.75 -15.82 -10.21
C SER A 257 35.90 -15.53 -8.98
N LEU A 258 36.27 -16.04 -7.81
CA LEU A 258 35.45 -15.99 -6.61
C LEU A 258 34.91 -14.59 -6.28
N TRP A 259 35.75 -13.55 -6.36
CA TRP A 259 35.33 -12.17 -6.05
C TRP A 259 34.22 -11.65 -6.98
N LYS A 260 34.21 -12.07 -8.25
CA LYS A 260 33.13 -11.73 -9.20
C LYS A 260 31.84 -12.46 -8.83
N GLY A 261 31.95 -13.73 -8.42
CA GLY A 261 30.83 -14.53 -7.92
C GLY A 261 30.17 -13.85 -6.73
N VAL A 262 30.96 -13.48 -5.73
CA VAL A 262 30.48 -12.77 -4.53
C VAL A 262 29.81 -11.44 -4.89
N LEU A 263 30.38 -10.64 -5.80
CA LEU A 263 29.78 -9.37 -6.22
C LEU A 263 28.42 -9.54 -6.89
N VAL A 264 28.30 -10.54 -7.78
CA VAL A 264 27.05 -10.86 -8.48
C VAL A 264 26.01 -11.38 -7.49
N ASP A 265 26.42 -12.19 -6.53
CA ASP A 265 25.53 -12.71 -5.48
C ASP A 265 25.00 -11.60 -4.57
N ILE A 266 25.84 -10.63 -4.20
CA ILE A 266 25.40 -9.44 -3.45
C ILE A 266 24.31 -8.69 -4.24
N CYS A 267 24.50 -8.48 -5.55
CA CYS A 267 23.48 -7.83 -6.39
C CYS A 267 22.18 -8.65 -6.44
N ASN A 268 22.29 -9.98 -6.48
CA ASN A 268 21.15 -10.89 -6.46
C ASN A 268 20.39 -10.85 -5.13
N ILE A 269 21.09 -10.90 -4.00
CA ILE A 269 20.53 -10.75 -2.65
C ILE A 269 19.75 -9.43 -2.54
N LEU A 270 20.39 -8.31 -2.92
CA LEU A 270 19.74 -6.99 -2.90
C LEU A 270 18.49 -6.94 -3.77
N SER A 271 18.51 -7.57 -4.94
CA SER A 271 17.36 -7.67 -5.84
C SER A 271 16.23 -8.53 -5.25
N THR A 272 16.54 -9.68 -4.67
CA THR A 272 15.53 -10.56 -4.03
C THR A 272 14.80 -9.83 -2.91
N PHE A 273 15.53 -9.15 -2.03
CA PHE A 273 14.92 -8.37 -0.95
C PHE A 273 14.19 -7.13 -1.48
N SER A 274 14.68 -6.50 -2.55
CA SER A 274 14.01 -5.36 -3.18
C SER A 274 12.63 -5.75 -3.72
N TRP A 275 12.51 -6.88 -4.41
CA TRP A 275 11.24 -7.38 -4.92
C TRP A 275 10.23 -7.60 -3.79
N ASN A 276 10.63 -8.31 -2.74
CA ASN A 276 9.78 -8.51 -1.55
C ASN A 276 9.40 -7.20 -0.86
N PHE A 277 10.30 -6.23 -0.85
CA PHE A 277 10.07 -4.93 -0.22
C PHE A 277 9.08 -4.06 -1.00
N VAL A 278 8.98 -4.16 -2.33
CA VAL A 278 7.94 -3.46 -3.12
C VAL A 278 6.56 -3.83 -2.59
N ASP A 279 6.26 -5.12 -2.47
CA ASP A 279 4.94 -5.58 -2.04
C ASP A 279 4.69 -5.24 -0.58
N LEU A 280 5.70 -5.42 0.29
CA LEU A 280 5.63 -5.00 1.68
C LEU A 280 5.30 -3.51 1.80
N PHE A 281 5.96 -2.65 1.04
CA PHE A 281 5.70 -1.21 1.05
C PHE A 281 4.24 -0.90 0.65
N LEU A 282 3.73 -1.55 -0.40
CA LEU A 282 2.34 -1.38 -0.84
C LEU A 282 1.34 -1.89 0.21
N ILE A 283 1.62 -3.02 0.87
CA ILE A 283 0.81 -3.56 1.98
C ILE A 283 0.71 -2.51 3.11
N LEU A 284 1.85 -2.00 3.56
CA LEU A 284 1.90 -1.06 4.70
C LEU A 284 1.19 0.26 4.38
N ILE A 285 1.43 0.83 3.21
CA ILE A 285 0.75 2.03 2.76
C ILE A 285 -0.76 1.83 2.66
N SER A 286 -1.19 0.67 2.14
CA SER A 286 -2.61 0.35 2.03
C SER A 286 -3.27 0.20 3.39
N ILE A 287 -2.58 -0.41 4.36
CA ILE A 287 -3.03 -0.49 5.74
C ILE A 287 -3.17 0.90 6.36
N ALA A 288 -2.20 1.81 6.14
CA ALA A 288 -2.27 3.18 6.65
C ALA A 288 -3.47 3.95 6.09
N LEU A 289 -3.68 3.95 4.76
CA LEU A 289 -4.86 4.59 4.15
C LEU A 289 -6.16 3.99 4.69
N THR A 290 -6.22 2.65 4.74
CA THR A 290 -7.37 1.91 5.27
C THR A 290 -7.71 2.34 6.70
N ASP A 291 -6.70 2.50 7.56
CA ASP A 291 -6.91 2.92 8.96
C ASP A 291 -7.49 4.34 9.06
N GLN A 292 -7.10 5.25 8.15
CA GLN A 292 -7.69 6.59 8.08
C GLN A 292 -9.18 6.56 7.69
N PHE A 293 -9.54 5.77 6.67
CA PHE A 293 -10.97 5.57 6.32
C PHE A 293 -11.75 4.90 7.45
N ARG A 294 -11.16 3.94 8.16
CA ARG A 294 -11.78 3.31 9.34
C ARG A 294 -12.07 4.29 10.46
N GLN A 295 -11.23 5.31 10.66
CA GLN A 295 -11.49 6.36 11.64
C GLN A 295 -12.74 7.17 11.26
N LEU A 296 -12.85 7.59 10.00
CA LEU A 296 -14.07 8.24 9.47
C LEU A 296 -15.29 7.33 9.62
N ASN A 297 -15.18 6.06 9.22
CA ASN A 297 -16.26 5.08 9.32
C ASN A 297 -16.67 4.83 10.78
N SER A 298 -15.72 4.83 11.73
CA SER A 298 -16.03 4.71 13.15
C SER A 298 -16.78 5.94 13.68
N ARG A 299 -16.44 7.15 13.22
CA ARG A 299 -17.19 8.37 13.54
C ARG A 299 -18.62 8.26 13.01
N LEU A 300 -18.81 7.91 11.74
CA LEU A 300 -20.13 7.74 11.13
C LEU A 300 -20.94 6.62 11.80
N ASN A 301 -20.30 5.52 12.23
CA ASN A 301 -21.00 4.46 12.94
C ASN A 301 -21.42 4.86 14.37
N SER A 302 -20.72 5.81 15.00
CA SER A 302 -21.05 6.26 16.37
C SER A 302 -22.42 6.97 16.47
N ILE A 303 -22.95 7.46 15.35
CA ILE A 303 -24.28 8.07 15.28
C ILE A 303 -25.39 7.04 14.96
N ARG A 304 -25.07 5.77 14.69
CA ARG A 304 -26.09 4.71 14.63
C ARG A 304 -26.62 4.43 16.05
N GLY A 305 -27.92 4.53 16.24
CA GLY A 305 -28.57 4.29 17.54
C GLY A 305 -28.48 2.84 18.01
N LYS A 306 -28.96 2.57 19.24
CA LYS A 306 -28.92 1.24 19.89
C LYS A 306 -29.51 0.10 19.06
N HIS A 307 -30.43 0.39 18.14
CA HIS A 307 -31.08 -0.61 17.28
C HIS A 307 -30.46 -0.74 15.88
N HIS A 308 -29.31 -0.10 15.61
CA HIS A 308 -28.54 -0.15 14.35
C HIS A 308 -29.27 0.37 13.07
N PHE A 309 -30.59 0.49 13.11
CA PHE A 309 -31.45 0.91 12.01
C PHE A 309 -31.73 2.42 11.97
N ILE A 310 -31.76 3.08 13.13
CA ILE A 310 -32.05 4.52 13.22
C ILE A 310 -30.75 5.30 13.45
N VAL A 311 -30.43 6.19 12.51
CA VAL A 311 -29.33 7.15 12.63
C VAL A 311 -29.81 8.34 13.46
N LYS A 312 -29.01 8.78 14.44
CA LYS A 312 -29.29 9.99 15.22
C LYS A 312 -29.36 11.20 14.30
N ALA A 313 -30.35 12.06 14.49
CA ALA A 313 -30.45 13.33 13.77
C ALA A 313 -29.22 14.20 14.07
N MET A 314 -28.41 14.46 13.05
CA MET A 314 -27.23 15.30 13.12
C MET A 314 -27.47 16.62 12.38
N PRO A 315 -26.96 17.74 12.90
CA PRO A 315 -27.08 19.04 12.22
C PRO A 315 -26.28 19.06 10.92
N GLU A 316 -26.65 19.96 9.99
CA GLU A 316 -26.05 20.04 8.65
C GLU A 316 -24.53 20.26 8.68
N TRP A 317 -24.04 21.11 9.60
CA TRP A 317 -22.59 21.35 9.76
C TRP A 317 -21.80 20.07 10.09
N TRP A 318 -22.41 19.11 10.78
CA TRP A 318 -21.75 17.86 11.14
C TRP A 318 -21.54 16.98 9.90
N TRP A 319 -22.53 16.94 9.01
CA TRP A 319 -22.44 16.23 7.73
C TRP A 319 -21.46 16.91 6.77
N ALA A 320 -21.48 18.25 6.71
CA ALA A 320 -20.50 19.02 5.96
C ALA A 320 -19.06 18.69 6.42
N GLU A 321 -18.86 18.59 7.74
CA GLU A 321 -17.57 18.23 8.32
C GLU A 321 -17.15 16.79 7.97
N ALA A 322 -18.06 15.82 8.08
CA ALA A 322 -17.77 14.43 7.73
C ALA A 322 -17.44 14.28 6.23
N ARG A 323 -18.15 15.00 5.36
CA ARG A 323 -17.86 15.08 3.93
C ARG A 323 -16.51 15.77 3.65
N SER A 324 -16.16 16.82 4.40
CA SER A 324 -14.85 17.48 4.32
C SER A 324 -13.71 16.51 4.65
N GLU A 325 -13.85 15.75 5.73
CA GLU A 325 -12.89 14.69 6.10
C GLU A 325 -12.76 13.63 5.00
N TYR A 326 -13.88 13.18 4.43
CA TYR A 326 -13.88 12.27 3.29
C TYR A 326 -13.14 12.85 2.08
N ASN A 327 -13.35 14.14 1.75
CA ASN A 327 -12.66 14.83 0.66
C ASN A 327 -11.14 14.88 0.88
N HIS A 328 -10.70 15.16 2.10
CA HIS A 328 -9.29 15.16 2.46
C HIS A 328 -8.67 13.77 2.28
N LEU A 329 -9.34 12.71 2.73
CA LEU A 329 -8.89 11.32 2.52
C LEU A 329 -8.85 10.94 1.04
N ALA A 330 -9.90 11.28 0.29
CA ALA A 330 -9.97 11.04 -1.15
C ALA A 330 -8.82 11.74 -1.89
N THR A 331 -8.50 12.98 -1.50
CA THR A 331 -7.40 13.76 -2.08
C THR A 331 -6.05 13.14 -1.75
N LEU A 332 -5.84 12.75 -0.48
CA LEU A 332 -4.62 12.08 -0.04
C LEU A 332 -4.38 10.76 -0.80
N THR A 333 -5.42 9.94 -0.96
CA THR A 333 -5.33 8.68 -1.73
C THR A 333 -4.90 8.94 -3.17
N ARG A 334 -5.49 9.95 -3.84
CA ARG A 334 -5.10 10.29 -5.23
C ARG A 334 -3.69 10.85 -5.33
N GLN A 335 -3.26 11.68 -4.38
CA GLN A 335 -1.90 12.17 -4.32
C GLN A 335 -0.91 11.02 -4.16
N LEU A 336 -1.16 10.12 -3.22
CA LEU A 336 -0.34 8.93 -3.02
C LEU A 336 -0.31 8.05 -4.28
N ASP A 337 -1.46 7.76 -4.88
CA ASP A 337 -1.57 6.98 -6.13
C ASP A 337 -0.74 7.60 -7.27
N SER A 338 -0.73 8.93 -7.39
CA SER A 338 0.09 9.61 -8.41
C SER A 338 1.60 9.38 -8.25
N HIS A 339 2.06 9.08 -7.02
CA HIS A 339 3.45 8.77 -6.71
C HIS A 339 3.78 7.29 -6.82
N ILE A 340 2.84 6.39 -6.51
CA ILE A 340 3.09 4.95 -6.38
C ILE A 340 2.40 4.07 -7.44
N SER A 341 1.56 4.62 -8.32
CA SER A 341 0.77 3.85 -9.30
C SER A 341 1.62 2.99 -10.24
N VAL A 342 2.84 3.44 -10.58
CA VAL A 342 3.80 2.63 -11.36
C VAL A 342 4.34 1.46 -10.52
N MET A 343 4.54 1.65 -9.21
CA MET A 343 4.95 0.57 -8.31
C MET A 343 3.83 -0.46 -8.13
N VAL A 344 2.57 -0.02 -8.07
CA VAL A 344 1.40 -0.91 -8.07
C VAL A 344 1.37 -1.75 -9.35
N LEU A 345 1.55 -1.13 -10.53
CA LEU A 345 1.62 -1.87 -11.79
C LEU A 345 2.79 -2.87 -11.78
N LEU A 346 3.97 -2.44 -11.37
CA LEU A 346 5.17 -3.28 -11.33
C LEU A 346 4.99 -4.49 -10.41
N SER A 347 4.44 -4.29 -9.21
CA SER A 347 4.14 -5.35 -8.23
C SER A 347 3.22 -6.40 -8.84
N PHE A 348 2.03 -6.00 -9.28
CA PHE A 348 1.03 -6.92 -9.84
C PHE A 348 1.53 -7.63 -11.11
N ALA A 349 2.22 -6.92 -12.02
CA ALA A 349 2.74 -7.52 -13.24
C ALA A 349 3.86 -8.52 -12.96
N THR A 350 4.77 -8.20 -12.04
CA THR A 350 5.90 -9.06 -11.67
C THR A 350 5.40 -10.31 -10.96
N ASP A 351 4.54 -10.15 -9.95
CA ASP A 351 3.98 -11.27 -9.20
C ASP A 351 3.16 -12.20 -10.10
N LEU A 352 2.30 -11.65 -10.96
CA LEU A 352 1.55 -12.45 -11.93
C LEU A 352 2.47 -13.22 -12.88
N TYR A 353 3.53 -12.58 -13.39
CA TYR A 353 4.52 -13.24 -14.23
C TYR A 353 5.15 -14.44 -13.52
N PHE A 354 5.62 -14.27 -12.28
CA PHE A 354 6.27 -15.36 -11.54
C PHE A 354 5.30 -16.45 -11.12
N ILE A 355 4.05 -16.12 -10.79
CA ILE A 355 2.99 -17.11 -10.54
C ILE A 355 2.80 -17.98 -11.80
N CYS A 356 2.61 -17.35 -12.96
CA CYS A 356 2.42 -18.07 -14.23
C CYS A 356 3.65 -18.91 -14.62
N ILE A 357 4.86 -18.40 -14.40
CA ILE A 357 6.09 -19.14 -14.70
C ILE A 357 6.31 -20.33 -13.76
N GLN A 358 6.04 -20.17 -12.47
CA GLN A 358 6.17 -21.27 -11.52
C GLN A 358 5.12 -22.34 -11.81
N LEU A 359 3.88 -21.94 -12.14
CA LEU A 359 2.85 -22.87 -12.59
C LEU A 359 3.28 -23.63 -13.86
N LEU A 360 3.85 -22.95 -14.85
CA LEU A 360 4.41 -23.61 -16.04
C LEU A 360 5.50 -24.63 -15.67
N PHE A 361 6.40 -24.29 -14.75
CA PHE A 361 7.44 -25.23 -14.30
C PHE A 361 6.91 -26.36 -13.42
N SER A 362 5.74 -26.21 -12.79
CA SER A 362 5.10 -27.27 -12.00
C SER A 362 4.76 -28.52 -12.83
N PHE A 363 4.59 -28.36 -14.15
CA PHE A 363 4.37 -29.46 -15.08
C PHE A 363 5.64 -30.25 -15.41
N THR A 364 6.82 -29.71 -15.10
CA THR A 364 8.07 -30.44 -15.29
C THR A 364 8.28 -31.44 -14.14
N PRO A 365 8.65 -32.70 -14.43
CA PRO A 365 8.76 -33.72 -13.41
C PRO A 365 9.92 -33.41 -12.45
N MET A 366 9.58 -32.95 -11.24
CA MET A 366 10.52 -32.74 -10.14
C MET A 366 10.96 -34.08 -9.54
N ARG A 367 12.26 -34.40 -9.64
CA ARG A 367 12.81 -35.71 -9.25
C ARG A 367 13.19 -35.75 -7.76
N GLY A 368 13.57 -34.62 -7.18
CA GLY A 368 14.02 -34.52 -5.79
C GLY A 368 12.91 -34.13 -4.81
N ILE A 369 12.95 -34.69 -3.58
CA ILE A 369 12.08 -34.25 -2.47
C ILE A 369 12.37 -32.79 -2.10
N ILE A 370 13.66 -32.41 -2.08
CA ILE A 370 14.11 -31.05 -1.75
C ILE A 370 13.60 -30.04 -2.79
N GLU A 371 13.67 -30.39 -4.07
CA GLU A 371 13.13 -29.59 -5.18
C GLU A 371 11.62 -29.35 -5.03
N LYS A 372 10.85 -30.39 -4.70
CA LYS A 372 9.41 -30.28 -4.45
C LYS A 372 9.08 -29.38 -3.26
N ILE A 373 9.81 -29.53 -2.15
CA ILE A 373 9.61 -28.71 -0.95
C ILE A 373 9.94 -27.25 -1.24
N TYR A 374 11.08 -26.98 -1.89
CA TYR A 374 11.48 -25.63 -2.28
C TYR A 374 10.44 -24.99 -3.22
N PHE A 375 10.04 -25.71 -4.27
CA PHE A 375 9.04 -25.23 -5.22
C PHE A 375 7.72 -24.90 -4.52
N GLY A 376 7.20 -25.82 -3.70
CA GLY A 376 5.94 -25.61 -2.97
C GLY A 376 6.00 -24.44 -1.99
N PHE A 377 7.12 -24.27 -1.28
CA PHE A 377 7.31 -23.16 -0.36
C PHE A 377 7.43 -21.81 -1.10
N SER A 378 8.27 -21.73 -2.14
CA SER A 378 8.46 -20.50 -2.92
C SER A 378 7.16 -20.07 -3.60
N PHE A 379 6.43 -21.01 -4.22
CA PHE A 379 5.14 -20.75 -4.84
C PHE A 379 4.07 -20.34 -3.84
N GLY A 380 3.95 -21.06 -2.73
CA GLY A 380 3.01 -20.73 -1.66
C GLY A 380 3.27 -19.34 -1.07
N PHE A 381 4.54 -18.99 -0.85
CA PHE A 381 4.93 -17.67 -0.37
C PHE A 381 4.57 -16.57 -1.36
N LEU A 382 4.91 -16.74 -2.64
CA LEU A 382 4.56 -15.77 -3.69
C LEU A 382 3.05 -15.57 -3.78
N LEU A 383 2.26 -16.65 -3.80
CA LEU A 383 0.80 -16.58 -3.87
C LEU A 383 0.20 -15.88 -2.63
N ALA A 384 0.69 -16.22 -1.43
CA ALA A 384 0.24 -15.60 -0.19
C ALA A 384 0.57 -14.10 -0.18
N ARG A 385 1.81 -13.73 -0.54
CA ARG A 385 2.26 -12.33 -0.60
C ARG A 385 1.43 -11.52 -1.60
N THR A 386 1.24 -12.05 -2.81
CA THR A 386 0.42 -11.44 -3.87
C THR A 386 -1.03 -11.24 -3.42
N THR A 387 -1.59 -12.22 -2.71
CA THR A 387 -2.95 -12.15 -2.17
C THR A 387 -3.04 -11.07 -1.09
N VAL A 388 -2.07 -10.99 -0.17
CA VAL A 388 -2.06 -9.98 0.90
C VAL A 388 -1.94 -8.57 0.34
N VAL A 389 -1.00 -8.30 -0.58
CA VAL A 389 -0.87 -6.97 -1.21
C VAL A 389 -2.15 -6.58 -1.95
N SER A 390 -2.74 -7.52 -2.67
CA SER A 390 -3.99 -7.34 -3.42
C SER A 390 -5.17 -7.00 -2.51
N LEU A 391 -5.36 -7.77 -1.44
CA LEU A 391 -6.47 -7.56 -0.49
C LEU A 391 -6.29 -6.29 0.33
N CYS A 392 -5.08 -5.98 0.78
CA CYS A 392 -4.80 -4.73 1.50
C CYS A 392 -5.10 -3.51 0.63
N ALA A 393 -4.62 -3.49 -0.61
CA ALA A 393 -4.89 -2.39 -1.54
C ALA A 393 -6.39 -2.28 -1.88
N ALA A 394 -7.08 -3.41 -2.10
CA ALA A 394 -8.51 -3.43 -2.36
C ALA A 394 -9.36 -2.95 -1.18
N THR A 395 -8.90 -3.17 0.06
CA THR A 395 -9.62 -2.74 1.28
C THR A 395 -9.78 -1.22 1.36
N ILE A 396 -8.86 -0.45 0.75
CA ILE A 396 -8.99 1.02 0.67
C ILE A 396 -10.30 1.40 -0.03
N HIS A 397 -10.58 0.75 -1.15
CA HIS A 397 -11.79 0.97 -1.92
C HIS A 397 -13.03 0.57 -1.12
N ASP A 398 -13.02 -0.61 -0.50
CA ASP A 398 -14.15 -1.09 0.30
C ASP A 398 -14.50 -0.14 1.45
N GLU A 399 -13.48 0.31 2.20
CA GLU A 399 -13.66 1.22 3.33
C GLU A 399 -14.11 2.62 2.89
N SER A 400 -13.76 3.04 1.66
CA SER A 400 -14.24 4.31 1.10
C SER A 400 -15.74 4.30 0.76
N LEU A 401 -16.36 3.12 0.63
CA LEU A 401 -17.77 2.95 0.31
C LEU A 401 -18.68 2.76 1.55
N LEU A 402 -18.10 2.43 2.71
CA LEU A 402 -18.85 2.21 3.96
C LEU A 402 -19.65 3.41 4.50
N PRO A 403 -19.36 4.68 4.15
CA PRO A 403 -20.27 5.77 4.47
C PRO A 403 -21.66 5.65 3.83
N ALA A 404 -21.79 5.05 2.63
CA ALA A 404 -23.05 5.04 1.89
C ALA A 404 -24.22 4.35 2.63
N PRO A 405 -24.06 3.14 3.20
CA PRO A 405 -25.12 2.51 4.00
C PRO A 405 -25.63 3.38 5.16
N ILE A 406 -24.74 4.17 5.79
CA ILE A 406 -25.10 5.07 6.89
C ILE A 406 -25.90 6.25 6.37
N LEU A 407 -25.47 6.83 5.25
CA LEU A 407 -26.14 7.95 4.59
C LEU A 407 -27.54 7.56 4.07
N TYR A 408 -27.71 6.35 3.54
CA TYR A 408 -29.04 5.81 3.18
C TYR A 408 -29.97 5.59 4.39
N SER A 409 -29.41 5.45 5.59
CA SER A 409 -30.17 5.20 6.82
C SER A 409 -30.60 6.48 7.55
N VAL A 410 -30.30 7.66 6.99
CA VAL A 410 -30.74 8.95 7.54
C VAL A 410 -32.24 9.14 7.28
N SER A 411 -33.01 9.47 8.32
CA SER A 411 -34.46 9.67 8.18
C SER A 411 -34.76 10.86 7.26
N GLY A 412 -35.86 10.79 6.51
CA GLY A 412 -36.27 11.87 5.60
C GLY A 412 -36.40 13.24 6.28
N SER A 413 -36.79 13.28 7.56
CA SER A 413 -36.87 14.52 8.34
C SER A 413 -35.51 15.13 8.70
N SER A 414 -34.42 14.35 8.65
CA SER A 414 -33.05 14.78 8.94
C SER A 414 -32.14 14.72 7.70
N PHE A 415 -32.70 14.44 6.53
CA PHE A 415 -31.98 14.30 5.28
C PHE A 415 -31.69 15.69 4.67
N SER A 416 -30.52 16.24 4.99
CA SER A 416 -30.11 17.56 4.50
C SER A 416 -29.45 17.50 3.12
N THR A 417 -29.26 18.67 2.49
CA THR A 417 -28.51 18.82 1.24
C THR A 417 -27.09 18.26 1.35
N GLU A 418 -26.44 18.42 2.52
CA GLU A 418 -25.11 17.85 2.76
C GLU A 418 -25.10 16.32 2.79
N VAL A 419 -26.13 15.68 3.34
CA VAL A 419 -26.27 14.21 3.28
C VAL A 419 -26.39 13.77 1.82
N MET A 420 -27.21 14.46 1.02
CA MET A 420 -27.37 14.18 -0.41
C MET A 420 -26.05 14.32 -1.17
N ARG A 421 -25.31 15.42 -0.96
CA ARG A 421 -24.01 15.66 -1.58
C ARG A 421 -23.00 14.60 -1.19
N PHE A 422 -22.93 14.25 0.09
CA PHE A 422 -22.00 13.25 0.59
C PHE A 422 -22.34 11.87 0.01
N LEU A 423 -23.62 11.49 -0.02
CA LEU A 423 -24.06 10.23 -0.61
C LEU A 423 -23.71 10.15 -2.10
N ALA A 424 -24.02 11.19 -2.87
CA ALA A 424 -23.69 11.25 -4.29
C ALA A 424 -22.19 11.12 -4.52
N GLN A 425 -21.36 11.72 -3.66
CA GLN A 425 -19.92 11.60 -3.76
C GLN A 425 -19.46 10.16 -3.48
N VAL A 426 -19.89 9.55 -2.38
CA VAL A 426 -19.45 8.20 -1.99
C VAL A 426 -19.85 7.16 -3.04
N THR A 427 -20.98 7.35 -3.73
CA THR A 427 -21.46 6.40 -4.75
C THR A 427 -20.89 6.62 -6.14
N THR A 428 -20.33 7.80 -6.44
CA THR A 428 -19.80 8.14 -7.77
C THR A 428 -18.28 8.22 -7.83
N ASP A 429 -17.64 8.50 -6.70
CA ASP A 429 -16.20 8.67 -6.61
C ASP A 429 -15.49 7.31 -6.47
N ASN A 430 -14.51 7.05 -7.33
CA ASN A 430 -13.72 5.83 -7.26
C ASN A 430 -12.39 6.10 -6.55
N ILE A 431 -12.37 5.83 -5.25
CA ILE A 431 -11.18 5.97 -4.40
C ILE A 431 -10.51 4.61 -4.29
N CYS A 432 -9.36 4.46 -4.93
CA CYS A 432 -8.53 3.26 -4.88
C CYS A 432 -7.08 3.57 -5.29
N LEU A 433 -6.19 2.62 -5.09
CA LEU A 433 -4.89 2.61 -5.76
C LEU A 433 -5.04 2.02 -7.16
N THR A 434 -4.26 2.50 -8.11
CA THR A 434 -4.34 2.13 -9.52
C THR A 434 -2.99 1.68 -10.07
N GLY A 435 -3.01 0.72 -10.99
CA GLY A 435 -1.85 0.37 -11.81
C GLY A 435 -1.77 1.31 -13.00
N MET A 436 -1.16 2.50 -12.83
CA MET A 436 -1.09 3.56 -13.86
C MET A 436 -2.45 3.93 -14.48
N LYS A 437 -3.54 3.86 -13.71
CA LYS A 437 -4.93 3.98 -14.19
C LYS A 437 -5.38 2.95 -15.24
N PHE A 438 -4.56 1.94 -15.58
CA PHE A 438 -5.00 0.82 -16.43
C PHE A 438 -6.02 -0.07 -15.70
N PHE A 439 -5.84 -0.24 -14.40
CA PHE A 439 -6.78 -0.95 -13.55
C PHE A 439 -6.87 -0.30 -12.17
N SER A 440 -8.04 -0.42 -11.55
CA SER A 440 -8.30 -0.04 -10.15
C SER A 440 -8.18 -1.27 -9.27
N VAL A 441 -7.40 -1.21 -8.19
CA VAL A 441 -7.25 -2.35 -7.30
C VAL A 441 -8.49 -2.46 -6.41
N THR A 442 -9.40 -3.36 -6.78
CA THR A 442 -10.65 -3.66 -6.06
C THR A 442 -10.77 -5.17 -5.81
N ARG A 443 -11.60 -5.60 -4.86
CA ARG A 443 -11.84 -7.04 -4.62
C ARG A 443 -12.31 -7.77 -5.86
N SER A 444 -13.10 -7.10 -6.70
CA SER A 444 -13.55 -7.67 -7.98
C SER A 444 -12.38 -7.97 -8.90
N LEU A 445 -11.41 -7.04 -9.05
CA LEU A 445 -10.24 -7.28 -9.89
C LEU A 445 -9.42 -8.46 -9.34
N VAL A 446 -9.21 -8.52 -8.03
CA VAL A 446 -8.46 -9.62 -7.39
C VAL A 446 -9.10 -10.97 -7.68
N LEU A 447 -10.43 -11.07 -7.56
CA LEU A 447 -11.18 -12.28 -7.89
C LEU A 447 -11.11 -12.62 -9.38
N THR A 448 -11.20 -11.64 -10.28
CA THR A 448 -11.07 -11.84 -11.72
C THR A 448 -9.68 -12.38 -12.09
N VAL A 449 -8.61 -11.82 -11.52
CA VAL A 449 -7.24 -12.30 -11.78
C VAL A 449 -7.05 -13.72 -11.25
N ALA A 450 -7.50 -14.01 -10.03
CA ALA A 450 -7.44 -15.36 -9.46
C ALA A 450 -8.21 -16.38 -10.31
N GLY A 451 -9.44 -16.05 -10.73
CA GLY A 451 -10.24 -16.89 -11.61
C GLY A 451 -9.59 -17.11 -12.98
N THR A 452 -8.92 -16.08 -13.52
CA THR A 452 -8.18 -16.18 -14.78
C THR A 452 -6.98 -17.13 -14.66
N ILE A 453 -6.21 -17.03 -13.58
CA ILE A 453 -5.08 -17.95 -13.31
C ILE A 453 -5.58 -19.39 -13.25
N VAL A 454 -6.63 -19.65 -12.46
CA VAL A 454 -7.21 -21.00 -12.33
C VAL A 454 -7.72 -21.51 -13.68
N THR A 455 -8.38 -20.67 -14.46
CA THR A 455 -8.88 -21.05 -15.80
C THR A 455 -7.73 -21.42 -16.73
N TYR A 456 -6.67 -20.62 -16.76
CA TYR A 456 -5.49 -20.88 -17.57
C TYR A 456 -4.82 -22.20 -17.17
N GLU A 457 -4.69 -22.47 -15.87
CA GLU A 457 -4.15 -23.74 -15.38
C GLU A 457 -4.99 -24.94 -15.76
N LEU A 458 -6.31 -24.86 -15.64
CA LEU A 458 -7.20 -25.96 -16.05
C LEU A 458 -7.04 -26.26 -17.55
N VAL A 459 -6.92 -25.23 -18.38
CA VAL A 459 -6.69 -25.36 -19.82
C VAL A 459 -5.31 -25.99 -20.10
N LEU A 460 -4.25 -25.54 -19.41
CA LEU A 460 -2.91 -26.11 -19.57
C LEU A 460 -2.84 -27.59 -19.15
N VAL A 461 -3.49 -27.98 -18.04
CA VAL A 461 -3.58 -29.38 -17.60
C VAL A 461 -4.26 -30.23 -18.68
N GLN A 462 -5.35 -29.74 -19.28
CA GLN A 462 -6.05 -30.43 -20.35
C GLN A 462 -5.14 -30.65 -21.57
N PHE A 463 -4.47 -29.61 -22.07
CA PHE A 463 -3.56 -29.74 -23.22
C PHE A 463 -2.36 -30.65 -22.94
N ASN A 464 -1.75 -30.58 -21.75
CA ASN A 464 -0.66 -31.46 -21.37
C ASN A 464 -1.09 -32.93 -21.28
N THR A 465 -2.29 -33.19 -20.75
CA THR A 465 -2.86 -34.55 -20.70
C THR A 465 -3.13 -35.08 -22.10
N THR A 466 -3.65 -34.24 -23.02
CA THR A 466 -3.87 -34.62 -24.42
C THR A 466 -2.55 -34.93 -25.14
N GLN A 467 -1.51 -34.11 -24.97
CA GLN A 467 -0.19 -34.37 -25.57
C GLN A 467 0.47 -35.63 -25.00
N GLN A 468 0.39 -35.88 -23.69
CA GLN A 468 0.90 -37.13 -23.11
C GLN A 468 0.11 -38.36 -23.58
N SER A 469 -1.18 -38.21 -23.85
CA SER A 469 -2.02 -39.28 -24.42
C SER A 469 -1.67 -39.57 -25.88
N GLU A 470 -1.34 -38.54 -26.68
CA GLU A 470 -0.86 -38.70 -28.05
C GLU A 470 0.53 -39.34 -28.11
N VAL A 471 1.46 -38.94 -27.25
CA VAL A 471 2.81 -39.54 -27.17
C VAL A 471 2.77 -40.98 -26.66
N SER A 472 1.87 -41.31 -25.72
CA SER A 472 1.68 -42.68 -25.23
C SER A 472 1.03 -43.60 -26.29
N ASN A 473 0.28 -43.03 -27.22
CA ASN A 473 -0.29 -43.76 -28.37
C ASN A 473 0.68 -43.87 -29.56
N SER A 474 1.77 -43.08 -29.60
CA SER A 474 2.74 -43.08 -30.70
C SER A 474 4.07 -43.79 -30.41
N THR A 475 4.27 -44.45 -29.26
CA THR A 475 5.48 -45.25 -28.99
C THR A 475 5.23 -46.70 -28.56
N LEU A 476 4.14 -47.33 -29.03
CA LEU A 476 3.98 -48.79 -28.94
C LEU A 476 4.28 -49.53 -30.27
N CYS A 477 4.59 -48.81 -31.36
CA CYS A 477 4.95 -49.41 -32.64
C CYS A 477 6.05 -48.60 -33.34
N GLU A 478 7.28 -48.67 -32.84
CA GLU A 478 8.41 -48.87 -33.74
C GLU A 478 9.44 -49.77 -33.05
N VAL A 479 9.64 -50.91 -33.71
CA VAL A 479 10.32 -52.11 -33.25
C VAL A 479 11.74 -52.10 -33.83
N LYS A 480 12.70 -52.44 -32.97
CA LYS A 480 14.11 -52.81 -33.23
C LYS A 480 15.13 -51.72 -33.51
#